data_AF-A0A420Q7K5-F1
#
_entry.id   AF-A0A420Q7K5-F1
#
_cell.length_a   1.000
_cell.length_b   1.000
_cell.length_c   1.000
_cell.angle_alpha   90.00
_cell.angle_beta   90.00
_cell.angle_gamma   90.00
#
_symmetry.space_group_name_H-M   'P 1'
#
loop_
_entity.id
_entity.type
_entity.pdbx_description
1 polymer ?
#
loop_
_entity_poly.entity_id
_entity_poly.type
_entity_poly.pdbx_seq_one_letter_code
_entity_poly.pdbx_strand_id
1 'polypeptide(L)'
;MAQANEHEESLQADDAAYLSHDSALAASYEPNDDEEQDRMDLGHHIYRLVLGGDLFLAPIGDKVKRVLDLGTGTGIWAMDFAEYTFPHP
;
A
#
# COMPACT_ATOMS: atom_id res chain seq x y z
N MET A 1 8.82 46.23 28.61
CA MET A 1 7.97 45.58 27.59
C MET A 1 8.78 44.44 26.96
N ALA A 2 8.86 43.29 27.63
CA ALA A 2 9.67 42.15 27.14
C ALA A 2 9.21 40.80 27.74
N GLN A 3 7.91 40.60 27.95
CA GLN A 3 7.39 39.35 28.55
C GLN A 3 6.28 38.68 27.72
N ALA A 4 6.01 39.15 26.51
CA ALA A 4 4.99 38.55 25.63
C ALA A 4 5.56 37.49 24.67
N ASN A 5 6.87 37.47 24.44
CA ASN A 5 7.49 36.67 23.38
C ASN A 5 7.71 35.19 23.77
N GLU A 6 7.87 34.91 25.06
CA GLU A 6 8.29 33.59 25.55
C GLU A 6 7.16 32.55 25.54
N HIS A 7 5.90 33.00 25.69
CA HIS A 7 4.72 32.13 25.65
C HIS A 7 4.30 31.76 24.23
N GLU A 8 4.39 32.69 23.26
CA GLU A 8 4.12 32.40 21.85
C GLU A 8 5.16 31.45 21.24
N GLU A 9 6.43 31.58 21.64
CA GLU A 9 7.50 30.70 21.17
C GLU A 9 7.33 29.25 21.68
N SER A 10 6.77 29.09 22.89
CA SER A 10 6.43 27.77 23.45
C SER A 10 5.27 27.08 22.72
N LEU A 11 4.28 27.87 22.26
CA LEU A 11 3.12 27.44 21.47
C LEU A 11 3.44 27.18 19.99
N GLN A 12 4.62 27.61 19.52
CA GLN A 12 5.11 27.24 18.18
C GLN A 12 6.01 26.01 18.24
N ALA A 13 6.71 25.79 19.36
CA ALA A 13 7.60 24.67 19.54
C ALA A 13 6.86 23.34 19.79
N ASP A 14 5.73 23.37 20.47
CA ASP A 14 4.87 22.20 20.69
C ASP A 14 4.17 21.75 19.40
N ASP A 15 3.65 22.68 18.60
CA ASP A 15 3.06 22.42 17.27
C ASP A 15 4.08 21.81 16.30
N ALA A 16 5.33 22.32 16.31
CA ALA A 16 6.41 21.75 15.51
C ALA A 16 6.78 20.33 15.95
N ALA A 17 6.80 20.06 17.26
CA ALA A 17 7.05 18.73 17.79
C ALA A 17 5.92 17.75 17.45
N TYR A 18 4.67 18.21 17.50
CA TYR A 18 3.48 17.41 17.15
C TYR A 18 3.47 17.03 15.66
N LEU A 19 3.77 17.99 14.77
CA LEU A 19 3.91 17.76 13.33
C LEU A 19 5.07 16.82 13.00
N SER A 20 6.17 16.87 13.75
CA SER A 20 7.34 16.00 13.51
C SER A 20 7.10 14.53 13.89
N HIS A 21 6.37 14.27 14.98
CA HIS A 21 6.04 12.91 15.41
C HIS A 21 5.00 12.24 14.50
N ASP A 22 4.00 12.99 14.06
CA ASP A 22 2.96 12.49 13.15
C ASP A 22 3.53 12.23 11.74
N SER A 23 4.44 13.10 11.27
CA SER A 23 5.18 12.89 10.02
C SER A 23 6.05 11.63 10.03
N ALA A 24 6.70 11.31 11.15
CA ALA A 24 7.55 10.12 11.24
C ALA A 24 6.73 8.82 11.30
N LEU A 25 5.57 8.84 11.96
CA LEU A 25 4.62 7.71 11.95
C LEU A 25 3.92 7.57 10.59
N ALA A 26 3.58 8.68 9.93
CA ALA A 26 3.04 8.66 8.57
C ALA A 26 4.07 8.13 7.56
N ALA A 27 5.35 8.47 7.73
CA ALA A 27 6.43 7.96 6.88
C ALA A 27 6.75 6.48 7.12
N SER A 28 6.49 5.92 8.32
CA SER A 28 6.67 4.48 8.60
C SER A 28 5.46 3.61 8.24
N TYR A 29 4.34 4.24 7.86
CA TYR A 29 3.10 3.59 7.46
C TYR A 29 2.65 4.10 6.09
N GLU A 30 3.57 4.67 5.32
CA GLU A 30 3.25 5.00 3.95
C GLU A 30 3.10 3.68 3.20
N PRO A 31 1.90 3.35 2.67
CA PRO A 31 1.64 2.06 2.01
C PRO A 31 2.44 1.88 0.70
N ASN A 32 3.40 2.76 0.44
CA ASN A 32 4.24 2.84 -0.73
C ASN A 32 5.74 2.80 -0.36
N ASP A 33 6.12 2.58 0.91
CA ASP A 33 7.52 2.27 1.21
C ASP A 33 7.91 0.87 0.70
N ASP A 34 9.21 0.66 0.48
CA ASP A 34 9.72 -0.57 -0.14
C ASP A 34 9.45 -1.81 0.75
N GLU A 35 9.44 -1.64 2.07
CA GLU A 35 9.20 -2.73 3.03
C GLU A 35 7.75 -3.22 2.96
N GLU A 36 6.79 -2.30 2.89
CA GLU A 36 5.37 -2.63 2.75
C GLU A 36 5.07 -3.23 1.37
N GLN A 37 5.74 -2.78 0.30
CA GLN A 37 5.66 -3.41 -1.02
C GLN A 37 6.18 -4.86 -1.00
N ASP A 38 7.36 -5.09 -0.43
CA ASP A 38 7.93 -6.44 -0.27
C ASP A 38 6.99 -7.35 0.54
N ARG A 39 6.36 -6.80 1.59
CA ARG A 39 5.36 -7.53 2.39
C ARG A 39 4.13 -7.90 1.56
N MET A 40 3.64 -7.01 0.71
CA MET A 40 2.49 -7.28 -0.18
C MET A 40 2.83 -8.36 -1.21
N ASP A 41 4.01 -8.30 -1.81
CA ASP A 41 4.48 -9.28 -2.80
C ASP A 41 4.67 -10.68 -2.18
N LEU A 42 5.22 -10.74 -0.96
CA LEU A 42 5.28 -11.99 -0.20
C LEU A 42 3.88 -12.53 0.10
N GLY A 43 2.95 -11.66 0.45
CA GLY A 43 1.55 -12.01 0.65
C GLY A 43 0.93 -12.66 -0.59
N HIS A 44 1.11 -12.06 -1.77
CA HIS A 44 0.66 -12.64 -3.04
C HIS A 44 1.25 -14.03 -3.28
N HIS A 45 2.56 -14.20 -3.07
CA HIS A 45 3.23 -15.50 -3.21
C HIS A 45 2.64 -16.56 -2.26
N ILE A 46 2.43 -16.22 -0.99
CA ILE A 46 1.83 -17.12 0.00
C ILE A 46 0.41 -17.51 -0.41
N TYR A 47 -0.42 -16.56 -0.85
CA TYR A 47 -1.78 -16.86 -1.31
C TYR A 47 -1.77 -17.80 -2.51
N ARG A 48 -0.87 -17.59 -3.48
CA ARG A 48 -0.71 -18.54 -4.58
C ARG A 48 -0.37 -19.95 -4.09
N LEU A 49 0.51 -20.10 -3.10
CA LEU A 49 0.83 -21.43 -2.55
C LEU A 49 -0.37 -22.07 -1.85
N VAL A 50 -1.07 -21.32 -0.99
CA VAL A 50 -2.23 -21.81 -0.24
C VAL A 50 -3.38 -22.20 -1.18
N LEU A 51 -3.54 -21.50 -2.29
CA LEU A 51 -4.55 -21.75 -3.32
C LEU A 51 -4.09 -22.75 -4.39
N GLY A 52 -2.97 -23.45 -4.19
CA GLY A 52 -2.50 -24.48 -5.14
C GLY A 52 -2.02 -23.93 -6.48
N GLY A 53 -1.70 -22.64 -6.55
CA GLY A 53 -1.22 -21.92 -7.72
C GLY A 53 -2.26 -20.96 -8.32
N ASP A 54 -3.54 -21.09 -7.92
CA ASP A 54 -4.64 -20.31 -8.48
C ASP A 54 -4.58 -18.82 -8.07
N LEU A 55 -5.01 -17.95 -9.00
CA LEU A 55 -5.10 -16.50 -8.78
C LEU A 55 -6.48 -16.07 -8.26
N PHE A 56 -7.50 -16.91 -8.42
CA PHE A 56 -8.87 -16.60 -8.03
C PHE A 56 -9.66 -17.90 -7.81
N LEU A 57 -10.66 -17.85 -6.91
CA LEU A 57 -11.56 -18.98 -6.65
C LEU A 57 -12.94 -18.81 -7.30
N ALA A 58 -13.20 -17.62 -7.86
CA ALA A 58 -14.50 -17.32 -8.47
C ALA A 58 -14.70 -18.15 -9.75
N PRO A 59 -15.90 -18.70 -9.99
CA PRO A 59 -16.19 -19.46 -11.20
C PRO A 59 -16.42 -18.51 -12.40
N ILE A 60 -15.37 -17.84 -12.84
CA ILE A 60 -15.38 -16.98 -14.04
C ILE A 60 -15.01 -17.82 -15.26
N GLY A 61 -15.78 -17.70 -16.34
CA GLY A 61 -15.53 -18.46 -17.57
C GLY A 61 -14.36 -17.90 -18.40
N ASP A 62 -13.98 -18.60 -19.47
CA ASP A 62 -12.77 -18.34 -20.27
C ASP A 62 -12.77 -17.05 -21.10
N LYS A 63 -13.82 -16.21 -20.98
CA LYS A 63 -14.03 -15.02 -21.81
C LYS A 63 -14.13 -13.74 -20.98
N VAL A 64 -13.22 -13.59 -20.03
CA VAL A 64 -13.07 -12.35 -19.27
C VAL A 64 -12.44 -11.29 -20.16
N LYS A 65 -13.08 -10.12 -20.29
CA LYS A 65 -12.59 -9.01 -21.14
C LYS A 65 -12.08 -7.82 -20.36
N ARG A 66 -12.63 -7.59 -19.16
CA ARG A 66 -12.33 -6.44 -18.30
C ARG A 66 -12.45 -6.88 -16.86
N VAL A 67 -11.44 -6.52 -16.06
CA VAL A 67 -11.37 -6.77 -14.63
C VAL A 67 -11.02 -5.47 -13.93
N LEU A 68 -11.55 -5.29 -12.72
CA LEU A 68 -11.18 -4.21 -11.83
C LEU A 68 -10.53 -4.85 -10.60
N ASP A 69 -9.28 -4.47 -10.33
CA ASP A 69 -8.58 -4.87 -9.12
C ASP A 69 -8.72 -3.76 -8.06
N LEU A 70 -9.41 -4.08 -6.96
CA LEU A 70 -9.70 -3.13 -5.89
C LEU A 70 -8.63 -3.25 -4.81
N GLY A 71 -7.94 -2.15 -4.51
CA GLY A 71 -6.83 -2.18 -3.57
C GLY A 71 -5.62 -2.92 -4.14
N THR A 72 -5.26 -2.59 -5.39
CA THR A 72 -4.28 -3.29 -6.22
C THR A 72 -2.88 -3.42 -5.59
N GLY A 73 -2.55 -2.59 -4.59
CA GLY A 73 -1.24 -2.59 -3.96
C GLY A 73 -0.14 -2.37 -5.00
N THR A 74 0.83 -3.29 -5.03
CA THR A 74 1.92 -3.33 -6.03
C THR A 74 1.43 -3.62 -7.46
N GLY A 75 0.18 -4.08 -7.62
CA GLY A 75 -0.41 -4.43 -8.91
C GLY A 75 -0.08 -5.84 -9.40
N ILE A 76 0.68 -6.62 -8.61
CA ILE A 76 1.16 -7.95 -9.02
C ILE A 76 0.02 -8.91 -9.37
N TRP A 77 -1.09 -8.88 -8.63
CA TRP A 77 -2.25 -9.71 -8.92
C TRP A 77 -2.87 -9.37 -10.29
N ALA A 78 -3.04 -8.08 -10.59
CA ALA A 78 -3.62 -7.63 -11.85
C ALA A 78 -2.73 -7.99 -13.05
N MET A 79 -1.41 -7.90 -12.89
CA MET A 79 -0.45 -8.30 -13.92
C MET A 79 -0.48 -9.81 -14.17
N ASP A 80 -0.36 -10.63 -13.12
CA ASP A 80 -0.43 -12.08 -13.22
C ASP A 80 -1.77 -12.54 -13.83
N PHE A 81 -2.88 -11.92 -13.44
CA PHE A 81 -4.21 -12.25 -13.97
C PHE A 81 -4.34 -11.90 -15.47
N ALA A 82 -3.76 -10.77 -15.88
CA ALA A 82 -3.74 -10.37 -17.29
C ALA A 82 -2.93 -11.35 -18.15
N GLU A 83 -1.76 -11.78 -17.69
CA GLU A 83 -0.94 -12.79 -18.37
C GLU A 83 -1.63 -14.15 -18.43
N TYR A 84 -2.26 -14.57 -17.32
CA TYR A 84 -3.05 -15.81 -17.27
C TYR A 84 -4.17 -15.83 -18.33
N THR A 85 -4.86 -14.70 -18.51
CA THR A 85 -6.00 -14.60 -19.43
C THR A 85 -5.55 -14.39 -20.88
N PHE A 86 -4.41 -13.73 -21.10
CA PHE A 86 -3.88 -13.38 -22.42
C PHE A 86 -2.43 -13.88 -22.59
N PRO A 87 -2.21 -15.20 -22.69
CA PRO A 87 -0.89 -15.72 -23.01
C PRO A 87 -0.47 -15.18 -24.38
N HIS A 88 0.68 -14.50 -24.43
CA HIS A 88 1.26 -14.03 -25.69
C HIS A 88 1.70 -15.27 -26.51
N PRO A 89 1.55 -15.24 -27.85
CA PRO A 89 1.89 -16.37 -28.72
C PRO A 89 3.38 -16.72 -28.71
#